data_AF-A0A414I6S5-F1
#
_entry.id   AF-A0A414I6S5-F1
#
_cell.length_a   1.000
_cell.length_b   1.000
_cell.length_c   1.000
_cell.angle_alpha   90.00
_cell.angle_beta   90.00
_cell.angle_gamma   90.00
#
_symmetry.space_group_name_H-M   'P 1'
#
loop_
_entity.id
_entity.type
_entity.pdbx_description
1 polymer ?
#
loop_
_entity_poly.entity_id
_entity_poly.type
_entity_poly.pdbx_seq_one_letter_code
_entity_poly.pdbx_strand_id
1 'polypeptide(L)'
;MTTPVKDQVSATSTITKRCKDDNNTCSNTGVFAFEDDKKNVIVPVCEKYTLTIKEAAAYFNVGTKKLRRLAEENTDRFAVFSGNKYLIIRTKFEKFIDESSEI
;
A
#
# COMPACT_ATOMS: atom_id res chain seq x y z
N MET A 1 -55.19 -1.73 -28.72
CA MET A 1 -54.83 -2.30 -27.40
C MET A 1 -53.56 -1.62 -26.95
N THR A 2 -53.67 -0.81 -25.90
CA THR A 2 -52.70 0.17 -25.40
C THR A 2 -51.42 -0.49 -24.90
N THR A 3 -50.27 0.01 -25.33
CA THR A 3 -48.96 -0.27 -24.73
C THR A 3 -48.83 0.48 -23.39
N PRO A 4 -48.29 -0.16 -22.34
CA PRO A 4 -47.74 0.58 -21.22
C PRO A 4 -46.21 0.63 -21.31
N VAL A 5 -45.71 1.86 -21.49
CA VAL A 5 -44.35 2.29 -21.14
C VAL A 5 -44.20 2.14 -19.63
N LYS A 6 -43.10 1.53 -19.18
CA LYS A 6 -42.65 1.64 -17.79
C LYS A 6 -41.22 2.15 -17.78
N ASP A 7 -41.11 3.45 -17.62
CA ASP A 7 -40.00 4.09 -16.94
C ASP A 7 -39.74 3.40 -15.61
N GLN A 8 -38.49 3.01 -15.37
CA GLN A 8 -37.94 2.96 -14.03
C GLN A 8 -36.56 3.62 -14.05
N VAL A 9 -36.58 4.92 -13.76
CA VAL A 9 -35.45 5.64 -13.17
C VAL A 9 -35.42 5.29 -11.69
N SER A 10 -34.28 4.84 -11.18
CA SER A 10 -33.77 5.28 -9.87
C SER A 10 -32.41 4.63 -9.59
N ALA A 11 -31.35 5.43 -9.77
CA ALA A 11 -30.08 5.21 -9.13
C ALA A 11 -30.28 5.34 -7.60
N THR A 12 -29.95 4.30 -6.84
CA THR A 12 -29.75 4.42 -5.39
C THR A 12 -28.34 3.96 -5.06
N SER A 13 -27.44 4.94 -4.92
CA SER A 13 -26.11 4.77 -4.37
C SER A 13 -26.23 4.41 -2.88
N THR A 14 -26.08 3.14 -2.54
CA THR A 14 -25.97 2.73 -1.14
C THR A 14 -24.50 2.75 -0.73
N ILE A 15 -24.10 3.84 -0.08
CA ILE A 15 -22.86 3.94 0.68
C ILE A 15 -23.08 3.17 1.99
N THR A 16 -22.55 1.95 2.10
CA THR A 16 -22.38 1.33 3.42
C THR A 16 -20.95 1.59 3.90
N LYS A 17 -20.83 2.58 4.79
CA LYS A 17 -19.75 2.63 5.76
C LYS A 17 -19.82 1.37 6.61
N ARG A 18 -18.76 0.58 6.60
CA ARG A 18 -18.41 -0.28 7.73
C ARG A 18 -16.94 -0.07 8.04
N CYS A 19 -16.68 0.93 8.88
CA CYS A 19 -15.45 0.98 9.65
C CYS A 19 -15.52 -0.19 10.64
N LYS A 20 -14.51 -1.06 10.61
CA LYS A 20 -14.17 -1.94 11.72
C LYS A 20 -12.85 -1.41 12.24
N ASP A 21 -12.95 -0.62 13.30
CA ASP A 21 -11.83 -0.19 14.11
C ASP A 21 -11.58 -1.29 15.14
N ASP A 22 -10.86 -2.33 14.73
CA ASP A 22 -10.26 -3.25 15.68
C ASP A 22 -8.87 -2.72 16.00
N ASN A 23 -8.84 -1.86 17.03
CA ASN A 23 -7.64 -1.56 17.79
C ASN A 23 -7.03 -2.87 18.31
N ASN A 24 -5.71 -3.04 18.14
CA ASN A 24 -4.76 -3.35 19.24
C ASN A 24 -3.47 -3.98 18.66
N THR A 25 -2.36 -3.28 18.84
CA THR A 25 -1.21 -3.71 19.65
C THR A 25 0.09 -3.17 19.06
N CYS A 26 0.52 -2.04 19.63
CA CYS A 26 1.91 -1.65 19.64
C CYS A 26 2.64 -2.59 20.60
N SER A 27 3.36 -3.58 20.10
CA SER A 27 4.44 -4.23 20.86
C SER A 27 5.53 -4.72 19.92
N ASN A 28 6.62 -3.96 19.95
CA ASN A 28 8.02 -4.33 19.75
C ASN A 28 8.29 -5.84 19.65
N THR A 29 8.19 -6.39 18.44
CA THR A 29 9.07 -7.39 17.81
C THR A 29 8.42 -7.72 16.48
N GLY A 30 8.77 -6.99 15.43
CA GLY A 30 8.30 -7.25 14.07
C GLY A 30 8.97 -8.49 13.50
N VAL A 31 8.65 -9.67 14.02
CA VAL A 31 8.92 -10.93 13.33
C VAL A 31 7.89 -11.04 12.21
N PHE A 32 8.22 -10.43 11.07
CA PHE A 32 7.47 -10.67 9.84
C PHE A 32 7.91 -12.03 9.29
N ALA A 33 7.20 -13.07 9.71
CA ALA A 33 7.32 -14.38 9.09
C ALA A 33 6.87 -14.27 7.63
N PHE A 34 7.83 -14.35 6.71
CA PHE A 34 7.56 -14.64 5.31
C PHE A 34 7.39 -16.15 5.18
N GLU A 35 6.15 -16.61 5.06
CA GLU A 35 5.85 -17.96 4.60
C GLU A 35 6.11 -18.01 3.09
N ASP A 36 7.38 -18.19 2.72
CA ASP A 36 7.78 -18.70 1.42
C ASP A 36 8.90 -19.72 1.66
N ASP A 37 8.57 -20.99 1.48
CA ASP A 37 9.47 -22.15 1.55
C ASP A 37 10.60 -22.02 0.52
N LYS A 38 11.67 -21.26 0.85
CA LYS A 38 13.01 -21.34 0.24
C LYS A 38 13.96 -20.38 0.96
N LYS A 39 14.71 -20.91 1.93
CA LYS A 39 15.91 -20.30 2.55
C LYS A 39 15.74 -18.81 2.88
N ASN A 40 15.04 -18.53 3.98
CA ASN A 40 14.82 -17.20 4.51
C ASN A 40 16.15 -16.61 5.04
N VAL A 41 16.84 -15.81 4.22
CA VAL A 41 17.82 -14.86 4.75
C VAL A 41 17.00 -13.75 5.40
N ILE A 42 16.80 -13.85 6.70
CA ILE A 42 16.07 -12.87 7.52
C ILE A 42 16.97 -11.64 7.65
N VAL A 43 16.99 -10.82 6.61
CA VAL A 43 17.64 -9.50 6.68
C VAL A 43 16.66 -8.55 7.34
N PRO A 44 17.05 -7.89 8.45
CA PRO A 44 16.20 -6.90 9.09
C PRO A 44 15.86 -5.77 8.11
N VAL A 45 14.63 -5.26 8.16
CA VAL A 45 14.11 -4.23 7.24
C VAL A 45 15.02 -2.99 7.20
N CYS A 46 15.69 -2.67 8.32
CA CYS A 46 16.62 -1.55 8.44
C CYS A 46 17.92 -1.71 7.64
N GLU A 47 18.31 -2.92 7.27
CA GLU A 47 19.56 -3.19 6.55
C GLU A 47 19.33 -3.28 5.03
N LYS A 48 18.07 -3.41 4.60
CA LYS A 48 17.73 -3.46 3.17
C LYS A 48 17.83 -2.09 2.51
N TYR A 49 18.46 -2.06 1.34
CA TYR A 49 18.53 -0.87 0.49
C TYR A 49 17.21 -0.60 -0.25
N THR A 50 16.57 -1.67 -0.74
CA THR A 50 15.25 -1.62 -1.38
C THR A 50 14.23 -2.38 -0.56
N LEU A 51 13.05 -1.79 -0.45
CA LEU A 51 11.92 -2.30 0.32
C LEU A 51 10.81 -2.69 -0.65
N THR A 52 10.16 -3.83 -0.42
CA THR A 52 8.88 -4.13 -1.09
C THR A 52 7.78 -3.22 -0.56
N ILE A 53 6.66 -3.07 -1.28
CA ILE A 53 5.52 -2.27 -0.80
C ILE A 53 5.06 -2.66 0.62
N LYS A 54 5.08 -3.96 0.95
CA LYS A 54 4.70 -4.45 2.28
C LYS A 54 5.69 -3.99 3.36
N GLU A 55 6.99 -4.09 3.07
CA GLU A 55 8.04 -3.66 4.00
C GLU A 55 8.07 -2.13 4.14
N ALA A 56 7.93 -1.39 3.05
CA ALA A 56 7.85 0.06 3.05
C ALA A 56 6.62 0.56 3.83
N ALA A 57 5.49 -0.15 3.74
CA ALA A 57 4.30 0.17 4.52
C ALA A 57 4.56 0.05 6.02
N ALA A 58 5.30 -0.98 6.46
CA ALA A 58 5.67 -1.15 7.86
C ALA A 58 6.76 -0.17 8.32
N TYR A 59 7.71 0.18 7.44
CA TYR A 59 8.82 1.08 7.77
C TYR A 59 8.38 2.55 7.85
N PHE A 60 7.61 3.03 6.85
CA PHE A 60 7.15 4.42 6.77
C PHE A 60 5.74 4.63 7.34
N ASN A 61 5.06 3.58 7.78
CA ASN A 61 3.65 3.60 8.22
C ASN A 61 2.68 4.17 7.17
N VAL A 62 2.97 3.96 5.88
CA VAL A 62 2.12 4.40 4.77
C VAL A 62 1.29 3.22 4.24
N GLY A 63 0.01 3.46 3.98
CA GLY A 63 -0.89 2.44 3.45
C GLY A 63 -0.41 1.86 2.10
N THR A 64 -0.48 0.54 1.95
CA THR A 64 -0.02 -0.18 0.74
C THR A 64 -0.67 0.31 -0.55
N LYS A 65 -1.95 0.68 -0.51
CA LYS A 65 -2.67 1.26 -1.67
C LYS A 65 -2.11 2.61 -2.08
N LYS A 66 -1.78 3.47 -1.11
CA LYS A 66 -1.15 4.78 -1.36
C LYS A 66 0.25 4.59 -1.94
N LEU A 67 1.08 3.75 -1.31
CA LEU A 67 2.42 3.45 -1.80
C LEU A 67 2.42 2.91 -3.23
N ARG A 68 1.43 2.09 -3.59
CA ARG A 68 1.31 1.55 -4.95
C ARG A 68 1.06 2.66 -5.98
N ARG A 69 0.11 3.55 -5.71
CA ARG A 69 -0.17 4.72 -6.56
C ARG A 69 1.04 5.64 -6.66
N LEU A 70 1.67 5.91 -5.51
CA LEU A 70 2.84 6.76 -5.44
C LEU A 70 4.02 6.19 -6.24
N ALA A 71 4.19 4.86 -6.22
CA ALA A 71 5.22 4.16 -6.98
C ALA A 71 4.95 4.15 -8.50
N GLU A 72 3.67 4.03 -8.91
CA GLU A 72 3.25 4.15 -10.30
C GLU A 72 3.55 5.56 -10.83
N GLU A 73 3.26 6.61 -10.04
CA GLU A 73 3.47 8.01 -10.40
C GLU A 73 4.95 8.43 -10.34
N ASN A 74 5.76 7.83 -9.45
CA ASN A 74 7.14 8.25 -9.16
C ASN A 74 8.17 7.13 -9.37
N THR A 75 8.05 6.40 -10.48
CA THR A 75 9.02 5.36 -10.88
C THR A 75 10.43 5.93 -11.14
N ASP A 76 10.56 7.22 -11.45
CA ASP A 76 11.88 7.81 -11.71
C ASP A 76 12.58 8.31 -10.44
N ARG A 77 11.79 8.67 -9.40
CA ARG A 77 12.31 9.35 -8.22
C ARG A 77 12.77 8.37 -7.15
N PHE A 78 11.87 7.53 -6.63
CA PHE A 78 12.19 6.61 -5.52
C PHE A 78 11.68 5.18 -5.72
N ALA A 79 10.76 4.95 -6.66
CA ALA A 79 10.26 3.61 -6.94
C ALA A 79 11.09 2.94 -8.04
N VAL A 80 11.14 1.62 -8.04
CA VAL A 80 11.79 0.79 -9.06
C VAL A 80 10.82 -0.31 -9.43
N PHE A 81 10.49 -0.40 -10.70
CA PHE A 81 9.64 -1.48 -11.19
C PHE A 81 10.49 -2.72 -11.53
N SER A 82 10.22 -3.82 -10.84
CA SER A 82 10.87 -5.11 -11.06
C SER A 82 9.84 -6.12 -11.60
N GLY A 83 9.49 -5.94 -12.88
CA GLY A 83 8.64 -6.83 -13.69
C GLY A 83 7.18 -6.97 -13.26
N ASN A 84 6.95 -7.45 -12.03
CA ASN A 84 5.63 -7.64 -11.43
C ASN A 84 5.45 -6.87 -10.11
N LYS A 85 6.55 -6.46 -9.48
CA LYS A 85 6.52 -5.80 -8.16
C LYS A 85 7.23 -4.45 -8.20
N TYR A 86 6.71 -3.52 -7.40
CA TYR A 86 7.40 -2.26 -7.11
C TYR A 86 8.29 -2.42 -5.89
N LEU A 87 9.48 -1.89 -6.01
CA LEU A 87 10.45 -1.74 -4.94
C LEU A 87 10.63 -0.25 -4.66
N ILE A 88 10.79 0.10 -3.40
CA ILE A 88 11.04 1.47 -2.95
C ILE A 88 12.49 1.55 -2.52
N ILE A 89 13.24 2.50 -3.07
CA ILE A 89 14.60 2.80 -2.62
C ILE A 89 14.50 3.61 -1.33
N ARG A 90 14.98 3.04 -0.22
CA ARG A 90 14.82 3.64 1.11
C ARG A 90 15.37 5.06 1.17
N THR A 91 16.61 5.26 0.74
CA THR A 91 17.31 6.55 0.84
C THR A 91 16.66 7.65 0.01
N LYS A 92 16.09 7.32 -1.14
CA LYS A 92 15.41 8.29 -2.00
C LYS A 92 14.01 8.59 -1.47
N PHE A 93 13.35 7.61 -0.87
CA PHE A 93 12.05 7.81 -0.25
C PHE A 93 12.15 8.64 1.04
N GLU A 94 13.18 8.41 1.86
CA GLU A 94 13.48 9.25 3.03
C GLU A 94 13.62 10.73 2.61
N LYS A 95 14.44 11.02 1.59
CA LYS A 95 14.56 12.38 1.03
C LYS A 95 13.25 12.94 0.51
N PHE A 96 12.42 12.09 -0.12
CA PHE A 96 11.11 12.52 -0.61
C PHE A 96 10.22 12.95 0.55
N ILE A 97 10.19 12.21 1.66
CA ILE A 97 9.45 12.59 2.87
C ILE A 97 9.99 13.87 3.50
N ASP A 98 11.31 14.06 3.51
CA ASP A 98 11.92 15.29 4.03
C ASP A 98 11.55 16.52 3.17
N GLU A 99 11.48 16.35 1.85
CA GLU A 99 11.08 17.39 0.88
C GLU A 99 9.55 17.62 0.85
N SER A 100 8.76 16.58 1.07
CA SER A 100 7.29 16.62 1.00
C SER A 100 6.69 16.72 2.39
N SER A 101 6.08 17.87 2.72
CA SER A 101 5.44 18.06 4.03
C SER A 101 4.12 17.29 4.22
N GLU A 102 3.58 16.63 3.19
CA GLU A 102 2.33 15.84 3.24
C GLU A 102 2.39 14.56 2.36
N ILE A 103 1.86 13.45 2.88
CA ILE A 103 1.75 12.10 2.25
C ILE A 103 0.44 11.35 2.57
#